data_AF-A0A7V8X9A4-F1
#
_entry.id   AF-A0A7V8X9A4-F1
#
_cell.length_a   1.000
_cell.length_b   1.000
_cell.length_c   1.000
_cell.angle_alpha   90.00
_cell.angle_beta   90.00
_cell.angle_gamma   90.00
#
_symmetry.space_group_name_H-M   'P 1'
#
loop_
_entity.id
_entity.type
_entity.pdbx_description
1 polymer ?
#
loop_
_entity_poly.entity_id
_entity_poly.type
_entity_poly.pdbx_seq_one_letter_code
_entity_poly.pdbx_strand_id
1 'polypeptide(L)'
;MNLMNRVTLALALATLPAAVAAQDTGMPTTPALQQVIRLAQDGFGDSARTTVARIIDRTSPTDPLYPEALYAAATVSKTGDEMRLLFSRVSVEYARSPWADNALLRLAQLDYGAGNLDGALSRVQRIMSDYPGSPVIPVAAMWGSRAAFERRQMATGCDWIARGIAAAGNDVETRNQLEFARVRCTNVTPENAPIVAATPPAVAPPTPAPANAADIPVSRSTPTPAARPTAGGWRVQVGALRDAAAIRRTRQAIERAGFTSYVLPAVGGLTKVQAGPFDTRQAAMASLARVKAAVNGDAFVTRAPDSR
;
A
#
# COMPACT_ATOMS: atom_id res chain seq x y z
N MET A 1 4.02 -76.82 -11.63
CA MET A 1 3.23 -76.05 -10.64
C MET A 1 4.17 -75.07 -9.95
N ASN A 2 4.14 -73.77 -10.28
CA ASN A 2 3.30 -72.72 -9.66
C ASN A 2 3.56 -72.61 -8.14
N LEU A 3 3.88 -71.47 -7.52
CA LEU A 3 3.36 -70.14 -7.80
C LEU A 3 4.28 -69.02 -7.25
N MET A 4 4.24 -67.90 -7.98
CA MET A 4 4.88 -66.59 -7.85
C MET A 4 4.76 -65.91 -6.47
N ASN A 5 5.84 -65.27 -6.04
CA ASN A 5 5.88 -64.28 -4.95
C ASN A 5 5.60 -62.87 -5.51
N ARG A 6 4.56 -62.17 -5.05
CA ARG A 6 4.29 -60.77 -5.40
C ARG A 6 3.94 -59.96 -4.15
N VAL A 7 4.93 -59.25 -3.63
CA VAL A 7 4.75 -58.19 -2.64
C VAL A 7 4.21 -56.97 -3.37
N THR A 8 3.02 -56.50 -2.98
CA THR A 8 2.36 -55.34 -3.59
C THR A 8 2.57 -54.15 -2.65
N LEU A 9 3.41 -53.21 -3.04
CA LEU A 9 3.69 -51.99 -2.28
C LEU A 9 2.64 -50.94 -2.66
N ALA A 10 1.68 -50.66 -1.77
CA ALA A 10 0.68 -49.63 -1.97
C ALA A 10 1.29 -48.24 -1.67
N LEU A 11 1.49 -47.43 -2.71
CA LEU A 11 1.96 -46.05 -2.61
C LEU A 11 0.77 -45.13 -2.28
N ALA A 12 0.64 -44.73 -1.02
CA ALA A 12 -0.35 -43.73 -0.61
C ALA A 12 0.12 -42.34 -1.08
N LEU A 13 -0.50 -41.80 -2.14
CA LEU A 13 -0.34 -40.39 -2.51
C LEU A 13 -1.04 -39.53 -1.45
N ALA A 14 -0.26 -38.97 -0.53
CA ALA A 14 -0.71 -37.88 0.32
C ALA A 14 -0.85 -36.61 -0.54
N THR A 15 -2.08 -36.25 -0.88
CA THR A 15 -2.39 -34.93 -1.45
C THR A 15 -2.19 -33.87 -0.37
N LEU A 16 -1.05 -33.19 -0.40
CA LEU A 16 -0.83 -31.98 0.40
C LEU A 16 -1.84 -30.92 -0.07
N PRO A 17 -2.68 -30.36 0.82
CA PRO A 17 -3.50 -29.22 0.46
C PRO A 17 -2.58 -28.07 0.09
N ALA A 18 -2.79 -27.50 -1.10
CA ALA A 18 -2.10 -26.29 -1.52
C ALA A 18 -2.34 -25.24 -0.44
N ALA A 19 -1.27 -24.83 0.23
CA ALA A 19 -1.29 -23.66 1.09
C ALA A 19 -1.75 -22.49 0.22
N VAL A 20 -2.99 -22.04 0.45
CA VAL A 20 -3.49 -20.81 -0.12
C VAL A 20 -2.61 -19.72 0.49
N ALA A 21 -1.58 -19.32 -0.24
CA ALA A 21 -0.76 -18.18 0.15
C ALA A 21 -1.73 -17.02 0.40
N ALA A 22 -1.63 -16.41 1.59
CA ALA A 22 -2.45 -15.27 1.96
C ALA A 22 -2.37 -14.23 0.83
N GLN A 23 -3.44 -14.15 0.04
CA GLN A 23 -3.54 -13.16 -1.02
C GLN A 23 -3.53 -11.80 -0.33
N ASP A 24 -2.73 -10.86 -0.83
CA ASP A 24 -2.77 -9.47 -0.39
C ASP A 24 -4.20 -8.97 -0.61
N THR A 25 -4.98 -8.85 0.46
CA THR A 25 -6.44 -8.72 0.44
C THR A 25 -6.90 -7.44 -0.27
N GLY A 26 -5.99 -6.47 -0.42
CA GLY A 26 -6.23 -5.21 -1.11
C GLY A 26 -5.74 -5.14 -2.56
N MET A 27 -5.24 -6.23 -3.15
CA MET A 27 -4.77 -6.29 -4.54
C MET A 27 -5.80 -6.96 -5.45
N PRO A 28 -6.03 -6.44 -6.68
CA PRO A 28 -6.86 -7.12 -7.67
C PRO A 28 -6.48 -8.59 -7.86
N THR A 29 -7.48 -9.45 -7.99
CA THR A 29 -7.40 -10.88 -8.28
C THR A 29 -7.34 -11.19 -9.78
N THR A 30 -7.98 -10.35 -10.61
CA THR A 30 -8.02 -10.55 -12.06
C THR A 30 -6.66 -10.22 -12.69
N PRO A 31 -6.05 -11.12 -13.49
CA PRO A 31 -4.70 -10.93 -14.04
C PRO A 31 -4.52 -9.64 -14.85
N ALA A 32 -5.53 -9.24 -15.61
CA ALA A 32 -5.51 -7.99 -16.37
C ALA A 32 -5.44 -6.75 -15.45
N LEU A 33 -6.11 -6.79 -14.30
CA LEU A 33 -6.10 -5.72 -13.31
C LEU A 33 -4.84 -5.75 -12.44
N GLN A 34 -4.27 -6.91 -12.16
CA GLN A 34 -2.93 -7.02 -11.57
C GLN A 34 -1.86 -6.38 -12.47
N GLN A 35 -1.97 -6.55 -13.79
CA GLN A 35 -1.10 -5.88 -14.74
C GLN A 35 -1.25 -4.36 -14.70
N VAL A 36 -2.47 -3.84 -14.52
CA VAL A 36 -2.71 -2.40 -14.31
C VAL A 36 -1.95 -1.89 -13.10
N ILE A 37 -2.05 -2.58 -11.96
CA ILE A 37 -1.32 -2.17 -10.74
C ILE A 37 0.19 -2.21 -10.96
N ARG A 38 0.70 -3.26 -11.62
CA ARG A 38 2.13 -3.37 -11.92
C ARG A 38 2.63 -2.25 -12.83
N LEU A 39 1.86 -1.86 -13.85
CA LEU A 39 2.18 -0.71 -14.70
C LEU A 39 2.33 0.56 -13.86
N ALA A 40 1.40 0.81 -12.94
CA ALA A 40 1.47 1.99 -12.06
C ALA A 40 2.69 1.93 -11.14
N GLN A 41 2.98 0.78 -10.53
CA GLN A 41 4.16 0.56 -9.67
C GLN A 41 5.48 0.74 -10.42
N ASP A 42 5.52 0.39 -11.71
CA ASP A 42 6.67 0.58 -12.60
C ASP A 42 6.83 2.05 -13.08
N GLY A 43 5.93 2.95 -12.66
CA GLY A 43 5.93 4.38 -13.03
C GLY A 43 5.08 4.71 -14.26
N PHE A 44 4.41 3.73 -14.87
CA PHE A 44 3.56 3.91 -16.06
C PHE A 44 2.10 4.22 -15.69
N GLY A 45 1.88 5.22 -14.85
CA GLY A 45 0.54 5.57 -14.34
C GLY A 45 -0.47 5.90 -15.44
N ASP A 46 -0.08 6.64 -16.49
CA ASP A 46 -0.97 6.94 -17.62
C ASP A 46 -1.36 5.69 -18.41
N SER A 47 -0.42 4.75 -18.59
CA SER A 47 -0.69 3.47 -19.25
C SER A 47 -1.61 2.59 -18.40
N ALA A 48 -1.40 2.57 -17.08
CA ALA A 48 -2.28 1.87 -16.15
C ALA A 48 -3.72 2.41 -16.23
N ARG A 49 -3.90 3.73 -16.13
CA ARG A 49 -5.20 4.40 -16.25
C ARG A 49 -5.88 4.15 -17.59
N THR A 50 -5.13 4.26 -18.69
CA THR A 50 -5.67 3.98 -20.04
C THR A 50 -6.10 2.52 -20.18
N THR A 51 -5.34 1.59 -19.60
CA THR A 51 -5.62 0.16 -19.67
C THR A 51 -6.88 -0.19 -18.88
N VAL A 52 -7.01 0.30 -17.64
CA VAL A 52 -8.19 0.02 -16.82
C VAL A 52 -9.45 0.72 -17.34
N ALA A 53 -9.34 1.93 -17.90
CA ALA A 53 -10.47 2.60 -18.55
C ALA A 53 -11.04 1.75 -19.70
N ARG A 54 -10.18 1.18 -20.56
CA ARG A 54 -10.62 0.28 -21.63
C ARG A 54 -11.31 -0.99 -21.11
N ILE A 55 -10.87 -1.52 -19.97
CA ILE A 55 -11.51 -2.68 -19.33
C ILE A 55 -12.91 -2.28 -18.88
N ILE A 56 -13.04 -1.15 -18.18
CA ILE A 56 -14.33 -0.61 -17.71
C ILE A 56 -15.29 -0.37 -18.87
N ASP A 57 -14.85 0.27 -19.96
CA ASP A 57 -15.68 0.57 -21.14
C ASP A 57 -16.27 -0.67 -21.82
N ARG A 58 -15.63 -1.84 -21.63
CA ARG A 58 -16.04 -3.12 -22.23
C ARG A 58 -16.73 -4.05 -21.23
N THR A 59 -16.84 -3.65 -19.97
CA THR A 59 -17.39 -4.47 -18.90
C THR A 59 -18.76 -3.93 -18.51
N SER A 60 -19.79 -4.78 -18.51
CA SER A 60 -21.12 -4.36 -18.05
C SER A 60 -21.06 -3.94 -16.58
N PRO A 61 -21.78 -2.88 -16.14
CA PRO A 61 -21.91 -2.56 -14.73
C PRO A 61 -22.47 -3.70 -13.86
N THR A 62 -23.21 -4.65 -14.44
CA THR A 62 -23.73 -5.83 -13.72
C THR A 62 -22.73 -6.98 -13.65
N ASP A 63 -21.61 -6.90 -14.36
CA ASP A 63 -20.56 -7.92 -14.36
C ASP A 63 -19.80 -7.89 -13.02
N PRO A 64 -19.55 -9.04 -12.36
CA PRO A 64 -18.75 -9.10 -11.13
C PRO A 64 -17.34 -8.51 -11.24
N LEU A 65 -16.77 -8.44 -12.45
CA LEU A 65 -15.47 -7.79 -12.71
C LEU A 65 -15.54 -6.27 -12.56
N TYR A 66 -16.69 -5.66 -12.79
CA TYR A 66 -16.84 -4.20 -12.81
C TYR A 66 -16.41 -3.51 -11.51
N PRO A 67 -16.87 -3.93 -10.30
CA PRO A 67 -16.39 -3.33 -9.05
C PRO A 67 -14.89 -3.53 -8.80
N GLU A 68 -14.30 -4.64 -9.26
CA GLU A 68 -12.85 -4.86 -9.18
C GLU A 68 -12.10 -3.88 -10.10
N ALA A 69 -12.61 -3.67 -11.32
CA ALA A 69 -12.03 -2.73 -12.27
C ALA A 69 -12.12 -1.28 -11.76
N LEU A 70 -13.22 -0.90 -11.11
CA LEU A 70 -13.34 0.38 -10.41
C LEU A 70 -12.35 0.52 -9.25
N TYR A 71 -12.18 -0.53 -8.44
CA TYR A 71 -11.20 -0.54 -7.36
C TYR A 71 -9.77 -0.39 -7.89
N ALA A 72 -9.43 -1.09 -8.99
CA ALA A 72 -8.14 -0.93 -9.65
C ALA A 72 -7.94 0.46 -10.23
N ALA A 73 -8.98 1.05 -10.85
CA ALA A 73 -8.95 2.43 -11.36
C ALA A 73 -8.75 3.46 -10.24
N ALA A 74 -9.41 3.29 -9.10
CA ALA A 74 -9.21 4.11 -7.90
C ALA A 74 -7.74 4.04 -7.44
N THR A 75 -7.18 2.84 -7.41
CA THR A 75 -5.79 2.61 -6.95
C THR A 75 -4.75 3.30 -7.83
N VAL A 76 -5.01 3.43 -9.14
CA VAL A 76 -4.09 4.09 -10.10
C VAL A 76 -4.50 5.52 -10.47
N SER A 77 -5.49 6.08 -9.77
CA SER A 77 -6.01 7.43 -9.99
C SER A 77 -4.92 8.49 -9.86
N LYS A 78 -5.06 9.60 -10.59
CA LYS A 78 -4.06 10.67 -10.57
C LYS A 78 -4.20 11.56 -9.35
N THR A 79 -5.42 11.73 -8.84
CA THR A 79 -5.74 12.65 -7.75
C THR A 79 -6.47 11.92 -6.62
N GLY A 80 -6.40 12.49 -5.41
CA GLY A 80 -7.15 11.98 -4.26
C GLY A 80 -8.66 12.04 -4.45
N ASP A 81 -9.17 13.05 -5.18
CA ASP A 81 -10.61 13.21 -5.43
C ASP A 81 -11.15 12.11 -6.34
N GLU A 82 -10.44 11.80 -7.43
CA GLU A 82 -10.78 10.70 -8.33
C GLU A 82 -10.75 9.35 -7.60
N MET A 83 -9.70 9.13 -6.79
CA MET A 83 -9.56 7.94 -5.96
C MET A 83 -10.74 7.78 -4.98
N ARG A 84 -11.10 8.85 -4.26
CA ARG A 84 -12.24 8.86 -3.33
C ARG A 84 -13.56 8.60 -4.04
N LEU A 85 -13.77 9.23 -5.20
CA LEU A 85 -14.98 9.02 -5.99
C LEU A 85 -15.13 7.54 -6.37
N LEU A 86 -14.08 6.93 -6.94
CA LEU A 86 -14.14 5.56 -7.42
C LEU A 86 -14.29 4.54 -6.27
N PHE A 87 -13.55 4.68 -5.16
CA PHE A 87 -13.78 3.83 -3.98
C PHE A 87 -15.18 4.03 -3.36
N SER A 88 -15.72 5.25 -3.40
CA SER A 88 -17.09 5.52 -2.94
C SER A 88 -18.11 4.78 -3.82
N ARG A 89 -17.93 4.78 -5.14
CA ARG A 89 -18.79 3.99 -6.04
C ARG A 89 -18.75 2.50 -5.70
N VAL A 90 -17.56 1.93 -5.51
CA VAL A 90 -17.43 0.50 -5.12
C VAL A 90 -18.17 0.20 -3.80
N SER A 91 -17.98 1.03 -2.77
CA SER A 91 -18.56 0.80 -1.43
C SER A 91 -20.05 1.16 -1.29
N VAL A 92 -20.63 1.89 -2.24
CA VAL A 92 -22.03 2.35 -2.21
C VAL A 92 -22.86 1.65 -3.29
N GLU A 93 -22.47 1.76 -4.57
CA GLU A 93 -23.19 1.17 -5.70
C GLU A 93 -23.00 -0.36 -5.74
N TYR A 94 -21.82 -0.84 -5.32
CA TYR A 94 -21.44 -2.26 -5.36
C TYR A 94 -21.19 -2.84 -3.97
N ALA A 95 -22.00 -2.44 -2.98
CA ALA A 95 -21.82 -2.82 -1.57
C ALA A 95 -21.88 -4.34 -1.30
N ARG A 96 -22.43 -5.15 -2.21
CA ARG A 96 -22.42 -6.63 -2.10
C ARG A 96 -21.21 -7.29 -2.78
N SER A 97 -20.36 -6.52 -3.44
CA SER A 97 -19.17 -7.03 -4.10
C SER A 97 -18.09 -7.41 -3.07
N PRO A 98 -17.20 -8.36 -3.38
CA PRO A 98 -16.06 -8.70 -2.52
C PRO A 98 -15.00 -7.58 -2.45
N TRP A 99 -15.22 -6.44 -3.10
CA TRP A 99 -14.34 -5.28 -3.13
C TRP A 99 -14.85 -4.12 -2.27
N ALA A 100 -16.07 -4.21 -1.75
CA ALA A 100 -16.71 -3.12 -1.03
C ALA A 100 -16.05 -2.82 0.32
N ASP A 101 -15.64 -3.86 1.05
CA ASP A 101 -14.93 -3.76 2.33
C ASP A 101 -13.51 -3.18 2.15
N ASN A 102 -12.79 -3.63 1.12
CA ASN A 102 -11.51 -3.07 0.71
C ASN A 102 -11.63 -1.59 0.32
N ALA A 103 -12.66 -1.22 -0.44
CA ALA A 103 -12.91 0.17 -0.79
C ALA A 103 -13.23 1.03 0.45
N LEU A 104 -14.01 0.51 1.40
CA LEU A 104 -14.25 1.19 2.68
C LEU A 104 -12.96 1.37 3.49
N LEU A 105 -12.09 0.36 3.52
CA LEU A 105 -10.80 0.48 4.20
C LEU A 105 -9.94 1.57 3.55
N ARG A 106 -9.87 1.61 2.22
CA ARG A 106 -9.14 2.66 1.50
C ARG A 106 -9.72 4.06 1.78
N LEU A 107 -11.04 4.21 1.83
CA LEU A 107 -11.67 5.46 2.23
C LEU A 107 -11.34 5.84 3.68
N ALA A 108 -11.37 4.89 4.62
CA ALA A 108 -11.00 5.14 6.01
C ALA A 108 -9.55 5.64 6.15
N GLN A 109 -8.62 5.03 5.39
CA GLN A 109 -7.22 5.45 5.33
C GLN A 109 -7.07 6.87 4.75
N LEU A 110 -7.78 7.17 3.67
CA LEU A 110 -7.79 8.49 3.05
C LEU A 110 -8.39 9.56 3.97
N ASP A 111 -9.46 9.23 4.69
CA ASP A 111 -10.10 10.11 5.65
C ASP A 111 -9.19 10.39 6.85
N TYR A 112 -8.58 9.35 7.43
CA TYR A 112 -7.64 9.51 8.53
C TYR A 112 -6.41 10.33 8.12
N GLY A 113 -5.81 10.03 6.95
CA GLY A 113 -4.67 10.78 6.44
C GLY A 113 -4.96 12.26 6.12
N ALA A 114 -6.22 12.60 5.88
CA ALA A 114 -6.68 13.97 5.69
C ALA A 114 -7.15 14.65 7.00
N GLY A 115 -7.07 13.98 8.15
CA GLY A 115 -7.60 14.47 9.42
C GLY A 115 -9.13 14.43 9.53
N ASN A 116 -9.83 13.85 8.55
CA ASN A 116 -11.27 13.63 8.60
C ASN A 116 -11.59 12.41 9.49
N LEU A 117 -11.39 12.57 10.79
CA LEU A 117 -11.55 11.47 11.75
C LEU A 117 -13.00 10.93 11.77
N ASP A 118 -14.01 11.79 11.62
CA ASP A 118 -15.43 11.35 11.59
C ASP A 118 -15.72 10.48 10.36
N GLY A 119 -15.15 10.83 9.21
CA GLY A 119 -15.20 9.98 8.02
C GLY A 119 -14.56 8.62 8.28
N ALA A 120 -13.33 8.60 8.81
CA ALA A 120 -12.62 7.36 9.12
C ALA A 120 -13.41 6.46 10.08
N LEU A 121 -13.95 7.03 11.16
CA LEU A 121 -14.81 6.32 12.11
C LEU A 121 -16.05 5.72 11.44
N SER A 122 -16.77 6.51 10.64
CA SER A 122 -17.96 6.05 9.93
C SER A 122 -17.66 4.90 8.96
N ARG A 123 -16.54 4.99 8.20
CA ARG A 123 -16.12 3.93 7.28
C ARG A 123 -15.75 2.64 8.01
N VAL A 124 -15.00 2.72 9.10
CA VAL A 124 -14.63 1.54 9.91
C VAL A 124 -15.86 0.92 10.57
N GLN A 125 -16.77 1.73 11.11
CA GLN A 125 -18.03 1.22 11.67
C GLN A 125 -18.82 0.40 10.64
N ARG A 126 -18.90 0.87 9.39
CA ARG A 126 -19.53 0.11 8.29
C ARG A 126 -18.81 -1.21 8.01
N ILE A 127 -17.47 -1.24 8.00
CA ILE A 127 -16.70 -2.50 7.85
C ILE A 127 -17.09 -3.48 8.96
N MET A 128 -17.09 -3.03 10.22
CA MET A 128 -17.38 -3.86 11.39
C MET A 128 -18.84 -4.36 11.44
N SER A 129 -19.78 -3.59 10.89
CA SER A 129 -21.22 -3.89 10.91
C SER A 129 -21.67 -4.70 9.69
N ASP A 130 -21.30 -4.23 8.50
CA ASP A 130 -21.86 -4.74 7.25
C ASP A 130 -21.04 -5.94 6.72
N TYR A 131 -19.78 -6.10 7.17
CA TYR A 131 -18.85 -7.14 6.70
C TYR A 131 -18.14 -7.87 7.87
N PRO A 132 -18.86 -8.48 8.82
CA PRO A 132 -18.29 -9.03 10.05
C PRO A 132 -17.31 -10.20 9.86
N GLY A 133 -17.27 -10.82 8.67
CA GLY A 133 -16.31 -11.86 8.30
C GLY A 133 -15.16 -11.37 7.40
N SER A 134 -15.06 -10.07 7.16
CA SER A 134 -14.08 -9.52 6.23
C SER A 134 -12.63 -9.69 6.73
N PRO A 135 -11.69 -10.08 5.86
CA PRO A 135 -10.28 -10.17 6.23
C PRO A 135 -9.64 -8.78 6.44
N VAL A 136 -10.32 -7.68 6.09
CA VAL A 136 -9.80 -6.32 6.33
C VAL A 136 -10.06 -5.81 7.75
N ILE A 137 -10.87 -6.50 8.55
CA ILE A 137 -11.22 -6.10 9.93
C ILE A 137 -9.99 -5.76 10.79
N PRO A 138 -8.91 -6.58 10.82
CA PRO A 138 -7.74 -6.28 11.65
C PRO A 138 -7.07 -4.95 11.26
N VAL A 139 -6.92 -4.71 9.95
CA VAL A 139 -6.33 -3.46 9.45
C VAL A 139 -7.28 -2.28 9.70
N ALA A 140 -8.59 -2.46 9.46
CA ALA A 140 -9.61 -1.44 9.74
C ALA A 140 -9.63 -1.05 11.22
N ALA A 141 -9.49 -2.02 12.14
CA ALA A 141 -9.38 -1.78 13.58
C ALA A 141 -8.17 -0.91 13.94
N MET A 142 -7.03 -1.08 13.27
CA MET A 142 -5.86 -0.24 13.52
C MET A 142 -6.12 1.23 13.18
N TRP A 143 -6.72 1.51 12.02
CA TRP A 143 -7.02 2.88 11.60
C TRP A 143 -8.17 3.48 12.42
N GLY A 144 -9.23 2.71 12.63
CA GLY A 144 -10.40 3.13 13.39
C GLY A 144 -10.09 3.42 14.85
N SER A 145 -9.31 2.56 15.52
CA SER A 145 -8.96 2.78 16.94
C SER A 145 -8.11 4.03 17.14
N ARG A 146 -7.18 4.32 16.23
CA ARG A 146 -6.42 5.59 16.23
C ARG A 146 -7.34 6.79 16.06
N ALA A 147 -8.22 6.75 15.05
CA ALA A 147 -9.21 7.81 14.83
C ALA A 147 -10.12 8.01 16.05
N ALA A 148 -10.56 6.92 16.68
CA ALA A 148 -11.40 6.94 17.88
C ALA A 148 -10.66 7.56 19.06
N PHE A 149 -9.40 7.18 19.31
CA PHE A 149 -8.60 7.76 20.39
C PHE A 149 -8.34 9.25 20.19
N GLU A 150 -8.08 9.70 18.97
CA GLU A 150 -7.94 11.13 18.65
C GLU A 150 -9.25 11.89 18.85
N ARG A 151 -10.40 11.26 18.59
CA ARG A 151 -11.73 11.78 18.92
C ARG A 151 -12.17 11.51 20.36
N ARG A 152 -11.27 11.06 21.24
CA ARG A 152 -11.54 10.75 22.66
C ARG A 152 -12.63 9.68 22.88
N GLN A 153 -12.96 8.90 21.85
CA GLN A 153 -13.90 7.78 21.91
C GLN A 153 -13.18 6.51 22.37
N MET A 154 -12.76 6.49 23.63
CA MET A 154 -11.93 5.40 24.19
C MET A 154 -12.61 4.04 24.12
N ALA A 155 -13.90 3.96 24.47
CA ALA A 155 -14.67 2.71 24.43
C ALA A 155 -14.74 2.12 23.01
N THR A 156 -15.09 2.95 22.01
CA THR A 156 -15.11 2.53 20.60
C THR A 156 -13.75 2.04 20.11
N GLY A 157 -12.67 2.78 20.43
CA GLY A 157 -11.33 2.38 20.03
C GLY A 157 -10.91 1.04 20.63
N CYS A 158 -11.26 0.79 21.88
CA CYS A 158 -10.95 -0.45 22.58
C CYS A 158 -11.78 -1.64 22.11
N ASP A 159 -13.07 -1.44 21.82
CA ASP A 159 -13.93 -2.46 21.20
C ASP A 159 -13.37 -2.88 19.83
N TRP A 160 -13.01 -1.92 18.97
CA TRP A 160 -12.43 -2.24 17.67
C TRP A 160 -11.06 -2.92 17.76
N ILE A 161 -10.20 -2.55 18.72
CA ILE A 161 -8.96 -3.29 18.96
C ILE A 161 -9.24 -4.75 19.31
N ALA A 162 -10.18 -5.01 20.22
CA ALA A 162 -10.55 -6.37 20.62
C ALA A 162 -11.07 -7.19 19.42
N ARG A 163 -11.96 -6.61 18.61
CA ARG A 163 -12.47 -7.24 17.38
C ARG A 163 -11.37 -7.50 16.36
N GLY A 164 -10.47 -6.54 16.16
CA GLY A 164 -9.33 -6.68 15.26
C GLY A 164 -8.40 -7.82 15.66
N ILE A 165 -8.07 -7.95 16.95
CA ILE A 165 -7.24 -9.04 17.49
C ILE A 165 -7.91 -10.39 17.25
N ALA A 166 -9.22 -10.49 17.51
CA ALA A 166 -9.99 -11.70 17.28
C ALA A 166 -10.01 -12.11 15.79
N ALA A 167 -10.09 -11.14 14.88
CA ALA A 167 -10.12 -11.36 13.44
C ALA A 167 -8.74 -11.55 12.78
N ALA A 168 -7.63 -11.31 13.50
CA ALA A 168 -6.29 -11.25 12.90
C ALA A 168 -5.78 -12.58 12.32
N GLY A 169 -6.35 -13.73 12.69
CA GLY A 169 -5.98 -15.04 12.11
C GLY A 169 -4.47 -15.34 12.17
N ASN A 170 -3.81 -15.52 11.03
CA ASN A 170 -2.36 -15.78 10.98
C ASN A 170 -1.51 -14.52 10.77
N ASP A 171 -2.12 -13.33 10.72
CA ASP A 171 -1.39 -12.06 10.62
C ASP A 171 -0.82 -11.68 11.99
N VAL A 172 0.35 -12.23 12.30
CA VAL A 172 1.08 -12.00 13.55
C VAL A 172 1.46 -10.53 13.69
N GLU A 173 1.81 -9.86 12.60
CA GLU A 173 2.23 -8.45 12.64
C GLU A 173 1.06 -7.54 13.02
N THR A 174 -0.06 -7.64 12.31
CA THR A 174 -1.24 -6.84 12.62
C THR A 174 -1.77 -7.15 14.02
N ARG A 175 -1.74 -8.42 14.44
CA ARG A 175 -2.08 -8.80 15.82
C ARG A 175 -1.19 -8.09 16.83
N ASN A 176 0.14 -8.14 16.66
CA ASN A 176 1.08 -7.53 17.60
C ASN A 176 0.87 -6.02 17.69
N GLN A 177 0.59 -5.36 16.56
CA GLN A 177 0.31 -3.92 16.54
C GLN A 177 -0.97 -3.57 17.30
N LEU A 178 -2.03 -4.36 17.15
CA LEU A 178 -3.29 -4.18 17.88
C LEU A 178 -3.13 -4.48 19.38
N GLU A 179 -2.38 -5.53 19.72
CA GLU A 179 -2.05 -5.88 21.11
C GLU A 179 -1.26 -4.77 21.81
N PHE A 180 -0.29 -4.18 21.11
CA PHE A 180 0.42 -3.00 21.60
C PHE A 180 -0.54 -1.81 21.83
N ALA A 181 -1.46 -1.56 20.89
CA ALA A 181 -2.46 -0.51 21.04
C ALA A 181 -3.43 -0.76 22.22
N ARG A 182 -3.72 -2.03 22.54
CA ARG A 182 -4.62 -2.45 23.63
C ARG A 182 -4.13 -2.01 25.01
N VAL A 183 -2.83 -1.73 25.20
CA VAL A 183 -2.29 -1.22 26.48
C VAL A 183 -3.03 0.05 26.94
N ARG A 184 -3.50 0.88 26.00
CA ARG A 184 -4.26 2.11 26.29
C ARG A 184 -5.69 1.86 26.81
N CYS A 185 -6.18 0.62 26.70
CA CYS A 185 -7.54 0.23 27.09
C CYS A 185 -7.67 -0.19 28.55
N THR A 186 -6.56 -0.22 29.30
CA THR A 186 -6.50 -0.76 30.66
C THR A 186 -7.28 0.03 31.72
N ASN A 187 -7.88 1.17 31.37
CA ASN A 187 -8.72 2.00 32.27
C ASN A 187 -10.09 2.39 31.66
N VAL A 188 -10.59 1.65 30.66
CA VAL A 188 -11.87 1.96 30.02
C VAL A 188 -12.96 1.06 30.58
N THR A 189 -13.74 1.55 31.55
CA THR A 189 -15.00 0.91 31.95
C THR A 189 -16.06 1.11 30.86
N PRO A 190 -16.95 0.14 30.61
CA PRO A 190 -17.93 0.17 29.52
C PRO A 190 -19.11 1.14 29.75
N GLU A 191 -18.94 2.23 30.50
CA GLU A 191 -20.05 3.10 30.94
C GLU A 191 -20.18 4.42 30.15
N ASN A 192 -19.37 4.66 29.12
CA ASN A 192 -19.53 5.83 28.25
C ASN A 192 -19.87 5.42 26.81
N ALA A 193 -21.05 4.83 26.64
CA ALA A 193 -21.74 4.79 25.35
C ALA A 193 -22.37 6.17 25.09
N PRO A 194 -22.12 6.83 23.94
CA PRO A 194 -22.69 8.15 23.69
C PRO A 194 -24.21 8.07 23.48
N ILE A 195 -24.95 8.75 24.36
CA ILE A 195 -26.37 9.07 24.18
C ILE A 195 -26.44 10.13 23.07
N VAL A 196 -27.14 9.83 21.99
CA VAL A 196 -27.42 10.78 20.91
C VAL A 196 -28.47 11.78 21.40
N ALA A 197 -28.09 13.04 21.66
CA ALA A 197 -28.98 14.21 21.50
C ALA A 197 -28.28 15.58 21.72
N ALA A 198 -28.44 16.44 20.70
CA ALA A 198 -28.57 17.91 20.71
C ALA A 198 -27.35 18.84 20.96
N THR A 199 -26.96 19.55 19.89
CA THR A 199 -26.29 20.89 19.83
C THR A 199 -27.26 22.01 20.32
N PRO A 200 -26.89 23.30 20.59
CA PRO A 200 -25.63 24.07 20.42
C PRO A 200 -25.30 25.02 21.64
N PRO A 201 -24.45 26.11 21.59
CA PRO A 201 -23.72 26.73 20.49
C PRO A 201 -22.23 27.11 20.72
N ALA A 202 -21.66 27.59 19.61
CA ALA A 202 -20.28 27.97 19.36
C ALA A 202 -19.77 29.20 20.16
N VAL A 203 -18.46 29.22 20.42
CA VAL A 203 -17.70 30.43 20.75
C VAL A 203 -16.42 30.48 19.89
N ALA A 204 -16.15 31.68 19.38
CA ALA A 204 -15.16 32.06 18.39
C ALA A 204 -13.71 32.19 18.98
N PRO A 205 -12.67 32.44 18.14
CA PRO A 205 -11.26 32.12 18.43
C PRO A 205 -10.46 33.31 19.03
N PRO A 206 -9.23 33.08 19.52
CA PRO A 206 -8.22 34.13 19.57
C PRO A 206 -7.02 33.90 18.64
N THR A 207 -6.57 35.00 18.03
CA THR A 207 -5.35 35.19 17.20
C THR A 207 -4.32 36.04 18.01
N PRO A 208 -3.07 36.32 17.57
CA PRO A 208 -1.86 35.51 17.77
C PRO A 208 -0.68 36.23 18.50
N ALA A 209 0.43 35.47 18.65
CA ALA A 209 1.87 35.88 18.72
C ALA A 209 2.43 36.41 20.08
N PRO A 210 3.77 36.36 20.34
CA PRO A 210 4.90 36.22 19.42
C PRO A 210 6.02 35.21 19.79
N ALA A 211 7.00 35.15 18.88
CA ALA A 211 8.19 34.33 18.85
C ALA A 211 9.19 34.61 19.99
N ASN A 212 9.99 33.58 20.34
CA ASN A 212 11.42 33.76 20.54
C ASN A 212 12.19 32.46 20.29
N ALA A 213 13.31 32.61 19.59
CA ALA A 213 14.34 31.61 19.37
C ALA A 213 15.38 31.67 20.51
N ALA A 214 15.91 30.52 20.93
CA ALA A 214 17.34 30.28 21.11
C ALA A 214 17.62 28.90 21.78
N ASP A 215 18.40 28.10 21.05
CA ASP A 215 19.54 27.26 21.46
C ASP A 215 19.43 25.90 22.18
N ILE A 216 20.43 25.07 21.80
CA ILE A 216 21.08 23.88 22.42
C ILE A 216 20.82 22.54 21.64
N PRO A 217 21.85 21.69 21.36
CA PRO A 217 22.81 21.80 20.25
C PRO A 217 22.84 20.55 19.33
N VAL A 218 23.47 20.69 18.16
CA VAL A 218 23.69 19.59 17.19
C VAL A 218 24.83 18.68 17.65
N SER A 219 24.51 17.44 18.05
CA SER A 219 25.50 16.37 18.21
C SER A 219 25.90 15.81 16.84
N ARG A 220 27.15 16.06 16.45
CA ARG A 220 27.82 15.45 15.29
C ARG A 220 28.44 14.12 15.71
N SER A 221 27.97 13.02 15.13
CA SER A 221 28.71 11.76 15.14
C SER A 221 29.28 11.51 13.75
N THR A 222 30.61 11.54 13.65
CA THR A 222 31.42 11.11 12.51
C THR A 222 31.36 9.58 12.32
N PRO A 223 31.31 9.04 11.08
CA PRO A 223 31.51 7.61 10.86
C PRO A 223 32.96 7.26 10.51
N THR A 224 33.52 6.27 11.21
CA THR A 224 34.76 5.55 10.91
C THR A 224 34.56 4.57 9.73
N PRO A 225 35.55 4.37 8.83
CA PRO A 225 35.37 3.54 7.63
C PRO A 225 35.77 2.07 7.82
N ALA A 226 34.99 1.18 7.16
CA ALA A 226 35.41 0.03 6.34
C ALA A 226 34.59 -1.25 6.59
N ALA A 227 33.86 -1.69 5.57
CA ALA A 227 33.85 -3.08 5.09
C ALA A 227 33.15 -3.12 3.72
N ARG A 228 33.84 -3.61 2.69
CA ARG A 228 33.23 -4.00 1.41
C ARG A 228 32.91 -5.50 1.52
N PRO A 229 31.66 -5.94 1.27
CA PRO A 229 31.47 -6.77 0.09
C PRO A 229 30.08 -6.71 -0.58
N THR A 230 30.09 -7.15 -1.83
CA THR A 230 29.01 -7.74 -2.65
C THR A 230 27.93 -6.86 -3.28
N ALA A 231 27.77 -7.05 -4.59
CA ALA A 231 26.78 -6.42 -5.44
C ALA A 231 25.34 -6.67 -4.95
N GLY A 232 24.58 -5.58 -4.80
CA GLY A 232 23.16 -5.58 -4.44
C GLY A 232 22.88 -4.52 -3.37
N GLY A 233 21.97 -3.58 -3.53
CA GLY A 233 20.65 -3.84 -4.11
C GLY A 233 19.79 -2.61 -4.30
N TRP A 234 20.34 -1.44 -4.64
CA TRP A 234 19.52 -0.29 -5.03
C TRP A 234 20.05 0.45 -6.26
N ARG A 235 19.12 0.89 -7.11
CA ARG A 235 19.35 1.70 -8.31
C ARG A 235 18.30 2.79 -8.40
N VAL A 236 18.59 3.83 -9.16
CA VAL A 236 17.63 4.87 -9.53
C VAL A 236 17.24 4.66 -10.98
N GLN A 237 16.00 4.28 -11.25
CA GLN A 237 15.50 4.14 -12.62
C GLN A 237 15.07 5.49 -13.17
N VAL A 238 15.55 5.83 -14.38
CA VAL A 238 15.33 7.14 -15.03
C VAL A 238 14.38 7.08 -16.22
N GLY A 239 13.92 5.88 -16.57
CA GLY A 239 12.92 5.68 -17.62
C GLY A 239 13.02 4.31 -18.29
N ALA A 240 11.98 3.96 -19.04
CA ALA A 240 11.99 2.86 -19.99
C ALA A 240 11.75 3.42 -21.39
N LEU A 241 12.79 3.36 -22.23
CA LEU A 241 12.84 4.05 -23.51
C LEU A 241 12.82 3.01 -24.63
N ARG A 242 12.18 3.34 -25.76
CA ARG A 242 12.21 2.52 -26.98
C ARG A 242 13.22 3.03 -28.01
N ASP A 243 13.44 4.35 -28.03
CA ASP A 243 14.36 5.01 -28.96
C ASP A 243 15.82 4.84 -28.52
N ALA A 244 16.64 4.23 -29.38
CA ALA A 244 18.07 4.04 -29.18
C ALA A 244 18.84 5.35 -28.98
N ALA A 245 18.47 6.44 -29.65
CA ALA A 245 19.08 7.75 -29.47
C ALA A 245 18.73 8.36 -28.10
N ALA A 246 17.48 8.20 -27.65
CA ALA A 246 17.07 8.61 -26.31
C ALA A 246 17.83 7.82 -25.22
N ILE A 247 17.94 6.50 -25.36
CA ILE A 247 18.70 5.64 -24.43
C ILE A 247 20.16 6.12 -24.33
N ARG A 248 20.83 6.39 -25.46
CA ARG A 248 22.21 6.89 -25.46
C ARG A 248 22.35 8.23 -24.75
N ARG A 249 21.45 9.20 -25.02
CA ARG A 249 21.48 10.53 -24.37
C ARG A 249 21.29 10.41 -22.86
N THR A 250 20.33 9.61 -22.41
CA THR A 250 20.04 9.41 -20.98
C THR A 250 21.20 8.75 -20.25
N ARG A 251 21.87 7.76 -20.86
CA ARG A 251 23.09 7.16 -20.29
C ARG A 251 24.22 8.16 -20.10
N GLN A 252 24.50 8.96 -21.14
CA GLN A 252 25.55 9.98 -21.08
C GLN A 252 25.23 11.04 -20.02
N ALA A 253 23.96 11.41 -19.86
CA ALA A 253 23.53 12.35 -18.83
C ALA A 253 23.78 11.79 -17.41
N ILE A 254 23.48 10.51 -17.17
CA ILE A 254 23.77 9.82 -15.91
C ILE A 254 25.28 9.80 -15.63
N GLU A 255 26.08 9.46 -16.63
CA GLU A 255 27.54 9.35 -16.52
C GLU A 255 28.19 10.72 -16.26
N ARG A 256 27.73 11.78 -16.94
CA ARG A 256 28.18 13.15 -16.68
C ARG A 256 27.82 13.65 -15.28
N ALA A 257 26.75 13.12 -14.68
CA ALA A 257 26.37 13.41 -13.30
C ALA A 257 27.14 12.58 -12.26
N GLY A 258 28.10 11.76 -12.71
CA GLY A 258 29.01 10.99 -11.84
C GLY A 258 28.46 9.63 -11.39
N PHE A 259 27.44 9.10 -12.05
CA PHE A 259 26.86 7.80 -11.73
C PHE A 259 27.15 6.77 -12.83
N THR A 260 27.25 5.48 -12.48
CA THR A 260 27.30 4.41 -13.49
C THR A 260 25.91 4.20 -14.11
N SER A 261 25.84 4.16 -15.43
CA SER A 261 24.60 3.87 -16.17
C SER A 261 24.43 2.37 -16.43
N TYR A 262 23.20 1.88 -16.28
CA TYR A 262 22.80 0.50 -16.54
C TYR A 262 21.65 0.47 -17.53
N VAL A 263 21.69 -0.51 -18.44
CA VAL A 263 20.64 -0.74 -19.44
C VAL A 263 20.16 -2.18 -19.34
N LEU A 264 18.85 -2.34 -19.20
CA LEU A 264 18.21 -3.64 -19.04
C LEU A 264 17.05 -3.78 -20.03
N PRO A 265 16.88 -4.96 -20.65
CA PRO A 265 15.68 -5.24 -21.43
C PRO A 265 14.44 -5.19 -20.53
N ALA A 266 13.34 -4.67 -21.06
CA ALA A 266 12.05 -4.62 -20.40
C ALA A 266 10.93 -5.15 -21.31
N VAL A 267 9.79 -5.47 -20.70
CA VAL A 267 8.62 -6.00 -21.42
C VAL A 267 8.14 -5.03 -22.51
N GLY A 268 7.62 -5.59 -23.60
CA GLY A 268 7.08 -4.79 -24.72
C GLY A 268 8.15 -4.07 -25.55
N GLY A 269 9.37 -4.60 -25.62
CA GLY A 269 10.46 -4.02 -26.44
C GLY A 269 11.00 -2.69 -25.91
N LEU A 270 10.79 -2.42 -24.62
CA LEU A 270 11.31 -1.24 -23.94
C LEU A 270 12.68 -1.54 -23.31
N THR A 271 13.41 -0.48 -23.03
CA THR A 271 14.75 -0.55 -22.43
C THR A 271 14.79 0.29 -21.17
N LYS A 272 14.92 -0.35 -20.01
CA LYS A 272 15.08 0.32 -18.71
C LYS A 272 16.48 0.91 -18.62
N VAL A 273 16.57 2.20 -18.28
CA VAL A 273 17.83 2.89 -18.01
C VAL A 273 17.87 3.25 -16.53
N GLN A 274 18.99 2.96 -15.86
CA GLN A 274 19.15 3.13 -14.42
C GLN A 274 20.52 3.71 -14.04
N ALA A 275 20.60 4.37 -12.89
CA ALA A 275 21.80 4.96 -12.29
C ALA A 275 22.13 4.27 -10.94
N GLY A 276 23.40 4.12 -10.60
CA GLY A 276 23.86 3.53 -9.34
C GLY A 276 25.23 2.87 -9.47
N PRO A 277 25.53 1.78 -8.74
CA PRO A 277 24.72 1.14 -7.69
C PRO A 277 24.71 1.96 -6.40
N PHE A 278 23.73 1.72 -5.54
CA PHE A 278 23.67 2.24 -4.18
C PHE A 278 23.53 1.10 -3.19
N ASP A 279 24.25 1.19 -2.08
CA ASP A 279 24.28 0.14 -1.05
C ASP A 279 22.95 0.10 -0.27
N THR A 280 22.35 1.26 -0.02
CA THR A 280 21.09 1.38 0.73
C THR A 280 20.03 2.14 -0.06
N ARG A 281 18.74 1.88 0.26
CA ARG A 281 17.61 2.63 -0.28
C ARG A 281 17.75 4.13 0.00
N GLN A 282 18.24 4.47 1.20
CA GLN A 282 18.45 5.85 1.62
C GLN A 282 19.52 6.55 0.77
N ALA A 283 20.63 5.87 0.44
CA ALA A 283 21.66 6.40 -0.44
C ALA A 283 21.13 6.64 -1.88
N ALA A 284 20.28 5.73 -2.38
CA ALA A 284 19.60 5.91 -3.67
C ALA A 284 18.60 7.09 -3.63
N MET A 285 17.83 7.23 -2.55
CA MET A 285 16.89 8.34 -2.36
C MET A 285 17.61 9.69 -2.26
N ALA A 286 18.74 9.75 -1.53
CA ALA A 286 19.55 10.95 -1.41
C ALA A 286 20.14 11.39 -2.77
N SER A 287 20.37 10.45 -3.69
CA SER A 287 20.90 10.72 -5.03
C SER A 287 19.80 11.04 -6.05
N LEU A 288 18.52 10.87 -5.69
CA LEU A 288 17.39 10.97 -6.60
C LEU A 288 17.28 12.34 -7.26
N ALA A 289 17.41 13.42 -6.48
CA ALA A 289 17.32 14.78 -6.99
C ALA A 289 18.42 15.09 -8.02
N ARG A 290 19.64 14.60 -7.78
CA ARG A 290 20.78 14.78 -8.70
C ARG A 290 20.59 14.02 -9.99
N VAL A 291 20.06 12.79 -9.91
CA VAL A 291 19.75 11.99 -11.09
C VAL A 291 18.61 12.62 -11.90
N LYS A 292 17.53 13.09 -11.26
CA LYS A 292 16.43 13.80 -11.95
C LYS A 292 16.91 15.05 -12.68
N ALA A 293 17.74 15.86 -12.03
CA ALA A 293 18.33 17.04 -12.64
C ALA A 293 19.22 16.70 -13.85
N ALA A 294 19.98 15.61 -13.77
CA ALA A 294 20.85 15.17 -14.86
C ALA A 294 20.08 14.74 -16.12
N VAL A 295 19.00 13.98 -15.94
CA VAL A 295 18.25 13.38 -17.06
C VAL A 295 17.09 14.23 -17.55
N ASN A 296 16.81 15.36 -16.88
CA ASN A 296 15.67 16.24 -17.15
C ASN A 296 14.34 15.47 -17.27
N GLY A 297 14.10 14.58 -16.31
CA GLY A 297 12.95 13.67 -16.32
C GLY A 297 12.73 13.00 -14.96
N ASP A 298 11.67 12.19 -14.89
CA ASP A 298 11.34 11.48 -13.68
C ASP A 298 12.31 10.33 -13.39
N ALA A 299 12.54 10.10 -12.10
CA ALA A 299 13.34 9.00 -11.62
C ALA A 299 12.79 8.49 -10.29
N PHE A 300 12.96 7.20 -10.01
CA PHE A 300 12.57 6.57 -8.75
C PHE A 300 13.54 5.47 -8.32
N VAL A 301 13.55 5.17 -7.03
CA VAL A 301 14.44 4.16 -6.43
C VAL A 301 13.84 2.77 -6.60
N THR A 302 14.61 1.83 -7.17
CA THR A 302 14.25 0.43 -7.38
C THR A 302 15.35 -0.49 -6.87
N ARG A 303 14.99 -1.74 -6.55
CA ARG A 303 15.98 -2.79 -6.30
C ARG A 303 16.71 -3.13 -7.61
N ALA A 304 18.00 -3.42 -7.53
CA ALA A 304 18.73 -3.98 -8.68
C ALA A 304 18.16 -5.36 -9.04
N PRO A 305 18.08 -5.76 -10.32
CA PRO A 305 17.71 -7.13 -10.67
C PRO A 305 18.71 -8.11 -10.05
N ASP A 306 18.22 -9.24 -9.55
CA ASP A 306 19.08 -10.31 -9.06
C ASP A 306 19.97 -10.78 -10.22
N SER A 307 21.29 -10.80 -10.01
CA SER A 307 22.23 -11.40 -10.95
C SER A 307 22.00 -12.91 -10.93
N ARG A 308 21.30 -13.44 -11.94
CA ARG A 308 21.36 -14.86 -12.28
C ARG A 308 22.60 -15.15 -13.10
#